data_AF-A0A7C0Y562-F1
#
_entry.id   AF-A0A7C0Y562-F1
#
_cell.length_a   1.000
_cell.length_b   1.000
_cell.length_c   1.000
_cell.angle_alpha   90.00
_cell.angle_beta   90.00
_cell.angle_gamma   90.00
#
_symmetry.space_group_name_H-M   'P 1'
#
loop_
_entity.id
_entity.type
_entity.pdbx_description
1 polymer ?
#
loop_
_entity_poly.entity_id
_entity_poly.type
_entity_poly.pdbx_seq_one_letter_code
_entity_poly.pdbx_strand_id
1 'polypeptide(L)' 'MAKNKEKWIQSAIKHPGALRKQLKVKKGKKIPLSKLKKAAKKGGVLGRRARLAITLRKLAAKRKKKK' A
#
# COMPACT_ATOMS: atom_id res chain seq x y z
N MET A 1 27.89 0.66 5.73
CA MET A 1 26.69 1.54 5.65
C MET A 1 26.14 1.49 4.22
N ALA A 2 24.82 1.67 4.00
CA ALA A 2 24.10 1.72 2.70
C ALA A 2 23.44 0.44 2.09
N LYS A 3 23.09 -0.60 2.87
CA LYS A 3 22.20 -1.69 2.37
C LYS A 3 20.71 -1.29 2.21
N ASN A 4 20.33 -0.07 2.63
CA ASN A 4 18.93 0.39 2.75
C ASN A 4 18.40 1.21 1.55
N LYS A 5 19.25 1.71 0.63
CA LYS A 5 18.78 2.53 -0.50
C LYS A 5 18.07 1.70 -1.57
N GLU A 6 18.60 0.52 -1.89
CA GLU A 6 18.08 -0.34 -2.96
C GLU A 6 16.68 -0.89 -2.64
N LYS A 7 16.39 -1.14 -1.36
CA LYS A 7 15.13 -1.75 -0.89
C LYS A 7 14.28 -0.79 -0.08
N TRP A 8 14.31 0.51 -0.40
CA TRP A 8 13.63 1.55 0.38
C TRP A 8 12.12 1.27 0.59
N ILE A 9 11.42 0.66 -0.38
CA ILE A 9 10.00 0.30 -0.26
C ILE A 9 9.80 -0.82 0.76
N GLN A 10 10.66 -1.85 0.77
CA GLN A 10 10.57 -2.93 1.75
C GLN A 10 10.88 -2.39 3.15
N SER A 11 11.91 -1.56 3.29
CA SER A 11 12.28 -0.93 4.56
C SER A 11 11.19 0.04 5.07
N ALA A 12 10.42 0.66 4.18
CA ALA A 12 9.29 1.53 4.53
C ALA A 12 8.06 0.74 5.06
N ILE A 13 7.96 -0.56 4.79
CA ILE A 13 6.84 -1.42 5.20
C ILE A 13 7.26 -2.27 6.42
N LYS A 14 7.35 -1.63 7.59
CA LYS A 14 7.73 -2.32 8.85
C LYS A 14 6.67 -3.29 9.37
N HIS A 15 5.39 -2.98 9.16
CA HIS A 15 4.26 -3.80 9.63
C HIS A 15 3.37 -4.23 8.47
N PRO A 16 3.61 -5.43 7.90
CA PRO A 16 2.79 -5.93 6.79
C PRO A 16 1.33 -6.08 7.25
N GLY A 17 0.40 -5.59 6.43
CA GLY A 17 -1.03 -5.66 6.71
C GLY A 17 -1.57 -4.60 7.68
N ALA A 18 -0.77 -3.62 8.12
CA ALA A 18 -1.24 -2.53 8.99
C ALA A 18 -2.44 -1.77 8.38
N LEU A 19 -2.37 -1.42 7.08
CA LEU A 19 -3.48 -0.77 6.36
C LEU A 19 -4.75 -1.64 6.38
N ARG A 20 -4.62 -2.97 6.23
CA ARG A 20 -5.75 -3.90 6.25
C ARG A 20 -6.43 -3.94 7.62
N LYS A 21 -5.62 -4.00 8.69
CA LYS A 21 -6.12 -3.93 10.08
C LYS A 21 -6.87 -2.64 10.33
N GLN A 22 -6.31 -1.50 9.92
CA GLN A 22 -6.96 -0.18 10.08
C GLN A 22 -8.28 -0.05 9.33
N LEU A 23 -8.43 -0.72 8.18
CA LEU A 23 -9.67 -0.73 7.39
C LEU A 23 -10.67 -1.83 7.81
N LYS A 24 -10.37 -2.58 8.87
CA LYS A 24 -11.17 -3.72 9.37
C LYS A 24 -11.54 -4.72 8.26
N VAL A 25 -10.61 -4.98 7.34
CA VAL A 25 -10.82 -5.96 6.26
C VAL A 25 -10.31 -7.33 6.72
N LYS A 26 -11.11 -8.39 6.49
CA LYS A 26 -10.72 -9.77 6.84
C LYS A 26 -9.35 -10.13 6.26
N LYS A 27 -8.52 -10.82 7.05
CA LYS A 27 -7.20 -11.33 6.60
C LYS A 27 -7.39 -12.19 5.35
N GLY A 28 -6.47 -12.04 4.37
CA GLY A 28 -6.55 -12.74 3.08
C GLY A 28 -7.50 -12.13 2.05
N LYS A 29 -8.44 -11.26 2.44
CA LYS A 29 -9.33 -10.60 1.47
C LYS A 29 -8.67 -9.37 0.86
N LYS A 30 -8.97 -9.14 -0.44
CA LYS A 30 -8.58 -7.93 -1.16
C LYS A 30 -9.21 -6.70 -0.48
N ILE A 31 -8.44 -5.63 -0.33
CA ILE A 31 -8.95 -4.36 0.20
C ILE A 31 -9.87 -3.73 -0.86
N PRO A 32 -11.16 -3.46 -0.53
CA PRO A 32 -12.06 -2.84 -1.48
C PRO A 32 -11.57 -1.47 -1.94
N LEU A 33 -11.69 -1.22 -3.24
CA LEU A 33 -11.19 -0.02 -3.90
C LEU A 33 -11.81 1.27 -3.33
N SER A 34 -13.11 1.20 -3.01
CA SER A 34 -13.86 2.30 -2.41
C SER A 34 -13.33 2.67 -1.03
N LYS A 35 -13.02 1.67 -0.18
CA LYS A 35 -12.41 1.90 1.15
C LYS A 35 -10.99 2.45 1.03
N LEU A 36 -10.22 1.94 0.08
CA LEU A 36 -8.86 2.40 -0.20
C LEU A 36 -8.83 3.87 -0.64
N LYS A 37 -9.71 4.27 -1.57
CA LYS A 37 -9.84 5.66 -2.05
C LYS A 37 -10.28 6.60 -0.92
N LYS A 38 -11.27 6.20 -0.11
CA LYS A 38 -11.69 6.98 1.07
C LYS A 38 -10.53 7.18 2.05
N ALA A 39 -9.73 6.14 2.31
CA ALA A 39 -8.57 6.23 3.18
C ALA A 39 -7.46 7.11 2.60
N ALA A 40 -7.27 7.12 1.27
CA ALA A 40 -6.25 7.95 0.61
C ALA A 40 -6.53 9.46 0.70
N LYS A 41 -7.81 9.84 0.76
CA LYS A 41 -8.24 11.22 1.01
C LYS A 41 -7.99 11.67 2.45
N LYS A 42 -7.81 10.75 3.39
CA LYS A 42 -7.49 11.11 4.78
C LYS A 42 -6.03 11.59 4.88
N GLY A 43 -5.77 12.46 5.85
CA GLY A 43 -4.43 12.87 6.24
C GLY A 43 -3.66 11.80 7.02
N GLY A 44 -2.45 12.15 7.46
CA GLY A 44 -1.68 11.35 8.42
C GLY A 44 -1.12 10.02 7.87
N VAL A 45 -0.80 9.11 8.79
CA VAL A 45 -0.17 7.82 8.49
C VAL A 45 -1.09 6.91 7.67
N LEU A 46 -2.40 6.92 7.97
CA LEU A 46 -3.40 6.14 7.24
C LEU A 46 -3.48 6.56 5.77
N GLY A 47 -3.54 7.86 5.50
CA GLY A 47 -3.56 8.42 4.15
C GLY A 47 -2.32 8.09 3.34
N ARG A 48 -1.14 8.27 3.95
CA ARG A 48 0.15 7.92 3.34
C ARG A 48 0.20 6.44 2.92
N ARG A 49 -0.24 5.53 3.80
CA ARG A 49 -0.31 4.08 3.51
C ARG A 49 -1.27 3.76 2.37
N ALA A 50 -2.45 4.40 2.36
CA ALA A 50 -3.44 4.19 1.32
C ALA A 50 -2.96 4.70 -0.05
N ARG A 51 -2.31 5.86 -0.10
CA ARG A 51 -1.70 6.40 -1.33
C ARG A 51 -0.59 5.50 -1.87
N LEU A 52 0.31 5.05 -1.00
CA LEU A 52 1.36 4.09 -1.38
C LEU A 52 0.74 2.81 -1.99
N ALA A 53 -0.28 2.25 -1.36
CA ALA A 53 -0.97 1.07 -1.87
C ALA A 53 -1.62 1.30 -3.25
N ILE A 54 -2.19 2.48 -3.50
CA ILE A 54 -2.72 2.85 -4.83
C ILE A 54 -1.61 2.90 -5.87
N THR A 55 -0.47 3.54 -5.55
CA THR A 55 0.68 3.65 -6.46
C THR A 55 1.22 2.27 -6.82
N LEU A 56 1.44 1.40 -5.83
CA LEU A 56 1.89 0.02 -6.06
C LEU A 56 0.92 -0.77 -6.94
N ARG A 57 -0.40 -0.59 -6.74
CA ARG A 57 -1.42 -1.22 -7.58
C ARG A 57 -1.34 -0.76 -9.04
N LYS A 58 -1.13 0.53 -9.28
CA LYS A 58 -0.95 1.08 -10.64
C LYS A 58 0.32 0.53 -11.31
N LEU A 59 1.44 0.50 -10.57
CA LEU A 59 2.70 -0.06 -11.08
C LEU A 59 2.56 -1.54 -11.44
N ALA A 60 1.91 -2.34 -10.58
CA ALA A 60 1.64 -3.75 -10.85
C ALA A 60 0.75 -3.95 -12.08
N ALA A 61 -0.28 -3.11 -12.26
CA ALA A 61 -1.13 -3.14 -13.45
C ALA A 61 -0.36 -2.77 -14.72
N LYS A 62 0.49 -1.73 -14.68
CA LYS A 62 1.35 -1.35 -15.79
C LYS A 62 2.32 -2.47 -16.18
N ARG A 63 2.91 -3.15 -15.19
CA ARG A 63 3.79 -4.30 -15.41
C ARG A 63 3.06 -5.47 -16.08
N LYS A 64 1.82 -5.76 -15.68
CA LYS A 64 0.98 -6.80 -16.31
C LYS A 64 0.63 -6.50 -17.75
N LYS A 65 0.48 -5.22 -18.13
CA LYS A 65 0.20 -4.80 -19.51
C LYS A 65 1.42 -4.86 -20.43
N LYS A 66 2.63 -4.90 -19.86
CA LYS A 66 3.90 -4.96 -20.60
C LYS A 66 4.42 -6.40 -20.79
N LYS A 67 3.65 -7.39 -20.34
CA LYS A 67 3.96 -8.81 -20.40
C LYS A 67 2.89 -9.48 -21.24
#